data_AF-A0A2S7ES17-F1
#
_entry.id   AF-A0A2S7ES17-F1
#
_cell.length_a   1.000
_cell.length_b   1.000
_cell.length_c   1.000
_cell.angle_alpha   90.00
_cell.angle_beta   90.00
_cell.angle_gamma   90.00
#
_symmetry.space_group_name_H-M   'P 1'
#
loop_
_entity.id
_entity.type
_entity.pdbx_description
1 polymer ?
#
loop_
_entity_poly.entity_id
_entity_poly.type
_entity_poly.pdbx_seq_one_letter_code
_entity_poly.pdbx_strand_id
1 'polypeptide(L)'
;MNDLRIDRVDAALSALDQADPQRKAALWQWAYLEMLHETLSALHQLAHRVGVAELVADAWLAPVDVIALEQPFLDRATLADPRVQGFALALAEASSRQSRAELWRSTYAGAVQATLQGMQALAGKHRIDAQVAAPLSPA
;
A
#
# COMPACT_ATOMS: atom_id res chain seq x y z
N MET A 1 1.33 -4.25 -14.93
CA MET A 1 2.43 -3.35 -14.53
C MET A 1 2.88 -3.78 -13.14
N ASN A 2 4.15 -4.14 -12.96
CA ASN A 2 4.64 -4.61 -11.66
C ASN A 2 4.65 -3.43 -10.66
N ASP A 3 4.19 -3.65 -9.43
CA ASP A 3 4.25 -2.61 -8.39
C ASP A 3 5.70 -2.54 -7.89
N LEU A 4 6.47 -1.57 -8.40
CA LEU A 4 7.91 -1.41 -8.10
C LEU A 4 8.22 -1.28 -6.60
N ARG A 5 7.22 -0.95 -5.78
CA ARG A 5 7.37 -0.92 -4.32
C ARG A 5 7.59 -2.33 -3.76
N ILE A 6 6.92 -3.34 -4.33
CA ILE A 6 7.09 -4.75 -3.95
C ILE A 6 8.53 -5.19 -4.23
N ASP A 7 9.10 -4.82 -5.38
CA ASP A 7 10.48 -5.15 -5.71
C ASP A 7 11.48 -4.50 -4.73
N ARG A 8 11.20 -3.26 -4.27
CA ARG A 8 12.02 -2.57 -3.27
C ARG A 8 11.96 -3.26 -1.90
N VAL A 9 10.77 -3.66 -1.47
CA VAL A 9 10.59 -4.40 -0.22
C VAL A 9 11.27 -5.77 -0.30
N ASP A 10 11.17 -6.45 -1.43
CA ASP A 10 11.84 -7.73 -1.67
C ASP A 10 13.37 -7.62 -1.55
N ALA A 11 13.95 -6.59 -2.16
CA ALA A 11 15.38 -6.31 -2.04
C ALA A 11 15.79 -6.04 -0.58
N ALA A 12 14.98 -5.27 0.16
CA ALA A 12 15.23 -4.96 1.57
C ALA A 12 15.14 -6.22 2.46
N LEU A 13 14.13 -7.06 2.25
CA LEU A 13 13.97 -8.35 2.93
C LEU A 13 15.11 -9.33 2.62
N SER A 14 15.61 -9.31 1.39
CA SER A 14 16.74 -10.14 0.95
C SER A 14 18.06 -9.69 1.58
N ALA A 15 18.21 -8.40 1.86
CA ALA A 15 19.40 -7.83 2.51
C ALA A 15 19.47 -8.12 4.03
N LEU A 16 18.33 -8.46 4.65
CA LEU A 16 18.31 -8.88 6.05
C LEU A 16 18.84 -10.31 6.21
N ASP A 17 19.63 -10.51 7.27
CA ASP A 17 20.15 -11.82 7.66
C ASP A 17 19.01 -12.84 7.80
N GLN A 18 19.21 -14.04 7.27
CA GLN A 18 18.24 -15.14 7.40
C GLN A 18 18.10 -15.60 8.85
N ALA A 19 19.09 -15.33 9.70
CA ALA A 19 19.05 -15.65 11.12
C ALA A 19 18.17 -14.70 11.97
N ASP A 20 17.62 -13.62 11.39
CA ASP A 20 16.76 -12.66 12.10
C ASP A 20 15.33 -12.62 11.53
N PRO A 21 14.51 -13.65 11.81
CA PRO A 21 13.15 -13.75 11.30
C PRO A 21 12.21 -12.67 11.88
N GLN A 22 12.47 -12.20 13.10
CA GLN A 22 11.67 -11.16 13.73
C GLN A 22 11.85 -9.82 13.02
N ARG A 23 13.09 -9.47 12.65
CA ARG A 23 13.34 -8.24 11.90
C ARG A 23 12.78 -8.28 10.48
N LYS A 24 12.76 -9.45 9.83
CA LYS A 24 12.07 -9.64 8.54
C LYS A 24 10.56 -9.45 8.66
N ALA A 25 9.95 -10.03 9.70
CA ALA A 25 8.53 -9.84 9.97
C ALA A 25 8.19 -8.38 10.25
N ALA A 26 9.01 -7.68 11.05
CA ALA A 26 8.84 -6.26 11.35
C ALA A 26 8.97 -5.38 10.09
N LEU A 27 9.96 -5.63 9.23
CA LEU A 27 10.11 -4.90 7.96
C LEU A 27 8.90 -5.12 7.07
N TRP A 28 8.48 -6.38 6.90
CA TRP A 28 7.35 -6.71 6.06
C TRP A 28 6.05 -6.08 6.56
N GLN A 29 5.78 -6.14 7.87
CA GLN A 29 4.60 -5.55 8.47
C GLN A 29 4.61 -4.03 8.30
N TRP A 30 5.74 -3.39 8.60
CA TRP A 30 5.90 -1.95 8.42
C TRP A 30 5.67 -1.55 6.95
N ALA A 31 6.35 -2.20 6.01
CA ALA A 31 6.22 -1.89 4.59
C ALA A 31 4.79 -2.13 4.07
N TYR A 32 4.14 -3.19 4.54
CA TYR A 32 2.74 -3.49 4.23
C TYR A 32 1.81 -2.34 4.66
N LEU A 33 1.95 -1.88 5.90
CA LEU A 33 1.12 -0.81 6.46
C LEU A 33 1.40 0.53 5.78
N GLU A 34 2.67 0.87 5.55
CA GLU A 34 3.08 2.10 4.85
C GLU A 34 2.56 2.12 3.40
N MET A 35 2.71 1.02 2.66
CA MET A 35 2.24 0.95 1.27
C MET A 35 0.72 1.07 1.18
N LEU A 36 -0.03 0.44 2.09
CA LEU A 36 -1.47 0.60 2.16
C LEU A 36 -1.83 2.03 2.54
N HIS A 37 -1.23 2.59 3.59
CA HIS A 37 -1.45 3.97 4.00
C HIS A 37 -1.25 4.95 2.84
N GLU A 38 -0.13 4.86 2.14
CA GLU A 38 0.18 5.71 0.97
C GLU A 38 -0.84 5.56 -0.15
N THR A 39 -1.17 4.32 -0.53
CA THR A 39 -2.15 4.04 -1.59
C THR A 39 -3.52 4.61 -1.24
N LEU A 40 -3.95 4.40 0.02
CA LEU A 40 -5.21 4.90 0.52
C LEU A 40 -5.20 6.43 0.52
N SER A 41 -4.30 7.07 1.26
CA SER A 41 -4.21 8.53 1.37
C SER A 41 -4.18 9.22 0.00
N ALA A 42 -3.41 8.68 -0.95
CA ALA A 42 -3.34 9.23 -2.30
C ALA A 42 -4.66 9.12 -3.06
N LEU A 43 -5.36 7.98 -2.99
CA LEU A 43 -6.64 7.80 -3.69
C LEU A 43 -7.79 8.56 -3.05
N HIS A 44 -7.76 8.77 -1.74
CA HIS A 44 -8.66 9.68 -1.04
C HIS A 44 -8.51 11.11 -1.57
N GLN A 45 -7.29 11.63 -1.57
CA GLN A 45 -6.99 12.97 -2.09
C GLN A 45 -7.37 13.10 -3.57
N LEU A 46 -7.15 12.04 -4.35
CA LEU A 46 -7.53 12.01 -5.76
C LEU A 46 -9.05 12.08 -5.94
N ALA A 47 -9.83 11.38 -5.12
CA ALA A 47 -11.29 11.43 -5.16
C ALA A 47 -11.82 12.86 -4.95
N HIS A 48 -11.23 13.60 -4.00
CA HIS A 48 -11.54 15.01 -3.77
C HIS A 48 -11.14 15.87 -4.97
N ARG A 49 -9.92 15.70 -5.48
CA ARG A 49 -9.39 16.49 -6.60
C ARG A 49 -10.23 16.35 -7.87
N VAL A 50 -10.76 15.15 -8.16
CA VAL A 50 -11.57 14.90 -9.36
C VAL A 50 -13.08 15.07 -9.11
N GLY A 51 -13.49 15.49 -7.90
CA GLY A 51 -14.88 15.84 -7.59
C GLY A 51 -15.83 14.65 -7.42
N VAL A 52 -15.31 13.47 -7.05
CA VAL A 52 -16.11 12.24 -6.88
C VAL A 52 -16.16 11.73 -5.44
N ALA A 53 -15.52 12.40 -4.47
CA ALA A 53 -15.43 11.97 -3.07
C ALA A 53 -16.78 11.53 -2.47
N GLU A 54 -17.85 12.34 -2.60
CA GLU A 54 -19.19 12.00 -2.10
C GLU A 54 -19.77 10.74 -2.77
N LEU A 55 -19.45 10.54 -4.05
CA LEU A 55 -19.97 9.42 -4.83
C LEU A 55 -19.27 8.11 -4.52
N VAL A 56 -18.10 8.13 -3.87
CA VAL A 56 -17.28 6.93 -3.60
C VAL A 56 -17.00 6.72 -2.11
N ALA A 57 -17.61 7.54 -1.25
CA ALA A 57 -17.40 7.48 0.20
C ALA A 57 -17.72 6.11 0.80
N ASP A 58 -18.69 5.40 0.22
CA ASP A 58 -19.08 4.04 0.60
C ASP A 58 -18.02 2.97 0.30
N ALA A 59 -17.14 3.24 -0.67
CA ALA A 59 -16.06 2.34 -1.04
C ALA A 59 -14.76 2.61 -0.26
N TRP A 60 -14.72 3.67 0.55
CA TRP A 60 -13.53 4.06 1.30
C TRP A 60 -13.22 3.05 2.41
N LEU A 61 -11.97 2.54 2.44
CA LEU A 61 -11.50 1.70 3.54
C LEU A 61 -11.03 2.59 4.69
N ALA A 62 -11.12 2.07 5.91
CA ALA A 62 -10.58 2.77 7.08
C ALA A 62 -9.09 3.12 6.87
N PRO A 63 -8.63 4.29 7.34
CA PRO A 63 -7.21 4.62 7.34
C PRO A 63 -6.40 3.52 8.01
N VAL A 64 -5.23 3.24 7.44
CA VAL A 64 -4.26 2.31 8.03
C VAL A 64 -3.30 3.11 8.88
N ASP A 65 -3.23 2.74 10.16
CA ASP A 65 -2.25 3.28 11.09
C ASP A 65 -0.87 2.76 10.75
N VAL A 66 0.08 3.68 10.70
CA VAL A 66 1.48 3.37 10.40
C VAL A 66 2.25 3.32 11.71
N ILE A 67 3.01 2.25 11.90
CA ILE A 67 3.86 2.08 13.08
C ILE A 67 5.08 2.98 12.93
N ALA A 68 5.27 3.91 13.88
CA ALA A 68 6.50 4.67 13.99
C ALA A 68 7.60 3.77 14.57
N LEU A 69 8.61 3.45 13.76
CA LEU A 69 9.77 2.67 14.19
C LEU A 69 10.88 3.58 14.71
N GLU A 70 11.64 3.12 15.70
CA GLU A 70 12.83 3.83 16.20
C GLU A 70 13.88 4.04 15.11
N GLN A 71 14.00 3.09 14.17
CA GLN A 71 14.78 3.23 12.96
C GLN A 71 13.98 2.74 11.75
N PRO A 72 13.78 3.56 10.71
CA PRO A 72 13.06 3.16 9.51
C PRO A 72 13.87 2.13 8.71
N PHE A 73 13.20 1.10 8.20
CA PHE A 73 13.83 0.08 7.35
C PHE A 73 14.18 0.62 5.96
N LEU A 74 13.33 1.51 5.43
CA LEU A 74 13.48 2.18 4.15
C LEU A 74 13.02 3.64 4.31
N ASP A 75 13.49 4.53 3.45
CA ASP A 75 12.88 5.85 3.30
C ASP A 75 11.42 5.67 2.82
N ARG A 76 10.46 6.29 3.51
CA ARG A 76 9.03 6.23 3.17
C ARG A 76 8.76 6.68 1.74
N ALA A 77 9.54 7.63 1.21
CA ALA A 77 9.41 8.08 -0.17
C ALA A 77 9.61 6.95 -1.19
N THR A 78 10.33 5.89 -0.82
CA THR A 78 10.50 4.69 -1.65
C THR A 78 9.25 3.82 -1.74
N LEU A 79 8.27 4.04 -0.88
CA LEU A 79 6.98 3.33 -0.85
C LEU A 79 5.81 4.17 -1.39
N ALA A 80 6.08 5.38 -1.88
CA ALA A 80 5.08 6.20 -2.58
C ALA A 80 4.51 5.43 -3.78
N ASP A 81 3.18 5.44 -3.95
CA ASP A 81 2.50 4.70 -5.04
C ASP A 81 2.68 5.42 -6.39
N PRO A 82 3.54 4.91 -7.31
CA PRO A 82 3.80 5.59 -8.58
C PRO A 82 2.59 5.56 -9.52
N ARG A 83 1.62 4.67 -9.27
CA ARG A 83 0.45 4.46 -10.13
C ARG A 83 -0.55 5.61 -10.02
N VAL A 84 -0.50 6.36 -8.92
CA VAL A 84 -1.40 7.49 -8.62
C VAL A 84 -1.42 8.52 -9.75
N GLN A 85 -0.28 8.81 -10.37
CA GLN A 85 -0.23 9.75 -11.49
C GLN A 85 -0.99 9.21 -12.71
N GLY A 86 -0.80 7.93 -13.05
CA GLY A 86 -1.54 7.28 -14.12
C GLY A 86 -3.05 7.24 -13.85
N PHE A 87 -3.44 6.99 -12.61
CA PHE A 87 -4.84 7.03 -12.19
C PHE A 87 -5.45 8.43 -12.34
N ALA A 88 -4.70 9.47 -11.97
CA ALA A 88 -5.15 10.85 -12.12
C ALA A 88 -5.38 11.23 -13.59
N LEU A 89 -4.50 10.81 -14.50
CA LEU A 89 -4.66 11.02 -15.94
C LEU A 89 -5.90 10.29 -16.47
N ALA A 90 -6.05 9.00 -16.16
CA ALA A 90 -7.20 8.21 -16.61
C ALA A 90 -8.55 8.79 -16.10
N LEU A 91 -8.58 9.27 -14.86
CA LEU A 91 -9.76 9.94 -14.30
C LEU A 91 -10.05 11.28 -14.97
N ALA A 92 -9.04 12.02 -15.42
CA ALA A 92 -9.23 13.28 -16.14
C ALA A 92 -9.86 13.07 -17.53
N GLU A 93 -9.62 11.91 -18.15
CA GLU A 93 -10.13 11.56 -19.48
C GLU A 93 -11.58 11.06 -19.48
N ALA A 94 -12.13 10.69 -18.32
CA ALA A 94 -13.48 10.16 -18.23
C ALA A 94 -14.54 11.23 -18.52
N SER A 95 -15.51 10.88 -19.36
CA SER A 95 -16.49 11.79 -19.97
C SER A 95 -17.55 12.35 -19.02
N SER A 96 -17.69 11.79 -17.81
CA SER A 96 -18.71 12.21 -16.84
C SER A 96 -18.25 12.03 -15.40
N ARG A 97 -18.95 12.69 -14.46
CA ARG A 97 -18.73 12.50 -13.00
C ARG A 97 -18.98 11.04 -12.58
N GLN A 98 -19.99 10.40 -13.17
CA GLN A 98 -20.35 9.01 -12.87
C GLN A 98 -19.29 8.04 -13.37
N SER A 99 -18.86 8.18 -14.63
CA SER A 99 -17.79 7.35 -15.20
C SER A 99 -16.47 7.53 -14.46
N ARG A 100 -16.17 8.74 -13.96
CA ARG A 100 -15.04 8.98 -13.06
C ARG A 100 -15.17 8.22 -11.74
N ALA A 101 -16.35 8.21 -11.13
CA ALA A 101 -16.58 7.49 -9.87
C ALA A 101 -16.43 5.97 -10.05
N GLU A 102 -16.92 5.40 -11.15
CA GLU A 102 -16.77 3.98 -11.49
C GLU A 102 -15.30 3.61 -11.76
N LEU A 103 -14.60 4.43 -12.54
CA LEU A 103 -13.18 4.26 -12.80
C LEU A 103 -12.35 4.41 -11.52
N TRP A 104 -12.70 5.34 -10.64
CA TRP A 104 -12.04 5.50 -9.34
C TRP A 104 -12.21 4.24 -8.50
N ARG A 105 -13.43 3.67 -8.41
CA ARG A 105 -13.70 2.45 -7.62
C ARG A 105 -12.90 1.26 -8.12
N SER A 106 -12.88 1.03 -9.44
CA SER A 106 -12.14 -0.10 -10.02
C SER A 106 -10.63 0.06 -9.81
N THR A 107 -10.12 1.27 -10.00
CA THR A 107 -8.72 1.62 -9.75
C THR A 107 -8.34 1.43 -8.29
N TYR A 108 -9.19 1.90 -7.38
CA TYR A 108 -9.01 1.80 -5.94
C TYR A 108 -8.96 0.34 -5.48
N ALA A 109 -9.97 -0.45 -5.84
CA ALA A 109 -10.00 -1.88 -5.52
C ALA A 109 -8.78 -2.62 -6.10
N GLY A 110 -8.42 -2.34 -7.34
CA GLY A 110 -7.25 -2.94 -8.00
C GLY A 110 -5.93 -2.57 -7.34
N ALA A 111 -5.75 -1.30 -6.95
CA ALA A 111 -4.53 -0.82 -6.30
C ALA A 111 -4.32 -1.43 -4.91
N VAL A 112 -5.41 -1.56 -4.13
CA VAL A 112 -5.39 -2.24 -2.82
C VAL A 112 -5.10 -3.72 -3.03
N GLN A 113 -5.84 -4.41 -3.90
CA GLN A 113 -5.67 -5.85 -4.14
C GLN A 113 -4.24 -6.18 -4.61
N ALA A 114 -3.68 -5.40 -5.53
CA ALA A 114 -2.30 -5.59 -5.99
C ALA A 114 -1.27 -5.45 -4.85
N THR A 115 -1.49 -4.50 -3.94
CA THR A 115 -0.65 -4.31 -2.75
C THR A 115 -0.74 -5.53 -1.83
N LEU A 116 -1.97 -5.98 -1.51
CA LEU A 116 -2.20 -7.15 -0.65
C LEU A 116 -1.56 -8.42 -1.23
N GLN A 117 -1.80 -8.69 -2.52
CA GLN A 117 -1.28 -9.88 -3.19
C GLN A 117 0.25 -9.86 -3.29
N GLY A 118 0.84 -8.71 -3.63
CA GLY A 118 2.29 -8.57 -3.69
C GLY A 118 2.95 -8.82 -2.33
N MET A 119 2.41 -8.22 -1.27
CA MET A 119 2.95 -8.40 0.07
C MET A 119 2.75 -9.84 0.58
N GLN A 120 1.62 -10.48 0.28
CA GLN A 120 1.40 -11.88 0.62
C GLN A 120 2.39 -12.82 -0.12
N ALA A 121 2.68 -12.54 -1.39
CA ALA A 121 3.68 -13.28 -2.14
C ALA A 121 5.09 -13.12 -1.54
N LEU A 122 5.45 -11.91 -1.09
CA LEU A 122 6.71 -11.68 -0.38
C LEU A 122 6.78 -12.43 0.95
N ALA A 123 5.68 -12.47 1.70
CA ALA A 123 5.63 -13.24 2.95
C ALA A 123 5.95 -14.71 2.69
N GLY A 124 5.33 -15.32 1.67
CA GLY A 124 5.62 -16.69 1.26
C GLY A 124 7.06 -16.90 0.81
N LYS A 125 7.58 -16.00 -0.04
CA LYS A 125 8.97 -16.05 -0.53
C LYS A 125 10.00 -16.01 0.59
N HIS A 126 9.79 -15.14 1.58
CA HIS A 126 10.73 -14.91 2.68
C HIS A 126 10.43 -15.75 3.93
N ARG A 127 9.46 -16.67 3.85
CA ARG A 127 9.01 -17.51 4.98
C ARG A 127 8.64 -16.69 6.22
N ILE A 128 8.01 -15.54 6.00
CA ILE A 128 7.54 -14.67 7.07
C ILE A 128 6.22 -15.25 7.56
N ASP A 129 6.21 -15.67 8.82
CA ASP A 129 5.01 -16.17 9.45
C ASP A 129 4.15 -14.98 9.91
N ALA A 130 2.97 -14.80 9.30
CA ALA A 130 2.12 -13.64 9.55
C ALA A 130 1.65 -13.55 11.02
N GLN A 131 1.71 -14.66 11.77
CA GLN A 131 1.42 -14.69 13.21
C GLN A 131 2.53 -14.08 14.08
N VAL A 132 3.78 -14.01 13.59
CA VAL A 132 4.91 -13.38 14.30
C VAL A 132 4.89 -11.85 14.14
N ALA A 133 4.17 -11.33 13.13
CA ALA A 133 3.90 -9.91 12.92
C ALA A 133 2.73 -9.38 13.79
N ALA A 134 2.37 -10.08 14.87
CA ALA A 134 1.49 -9.52 15.88
C ALA A 134 2.21 -8.32 16.55
N PRO A 135 1.51 -7.22 16.85
CA PRO A 135 2.13 -6.05 17.43
C PRO A 135 2.86 -6.45 18.71
N LEU A 136 4.10 -6.01 18.85
CA LEU A 136 4.76 -5.90 20.16
C LEU A 136 3.76 -5.20 21.07
N SER A 137 3.15 -5.97 21.97
CA SER A 137 2.17 -5.44 22.90
C SER A 137 2.87 -4.36 23.73
N PRO A 138 2.31 -3.15 23.86
CA PRO A 138 2.85 -2.21 24.83
C PRO A 138 2.66 -2.84 26.22
N ALA A 139 3.77 -3.00 26.94
CA ALA A 139 3.76 -3.31 28.36
C ALA A 139 3.30 -2.09 29.17
#